data_AF-A0A959GEH7-F1
#
_entry.id   AF-A0A959GEH7-F1
#
_cell.length_a   1.000
_cell.length_b   1.000
_cell.length_c   1.000
_cell.angle_alpha   90.00
_cell.angle_beta   90.00
_cell.angle_gamma   90.00
#
_symmetry.space_group_name_H-M   'P 1'
#
loop_
_entity.id
_entity.type
_entity.pdbx_description
1 polymer ?
#
loop_
_entity_poly.entity_id
_entity_poly.type
_entity_poly.pdbx_seq_one_letter_code
_entity_poly.pdbx_strand_id
1 'polypeptide(L)'
;GNYPDGNRLAEQLKIVARLISGGLKTPIYMVTMGGFDTHDNQVVGDNPAKGEHAVLLGLMSEAISAFVRDIELLGHAERVLGMTFSEFGRRIKSNDSFGTDHGAAAPMFVFGQPVEGGVLGDTPDIPANAGWNDNVAMQFDFRSVYGTLLKDWFCVPEEDLQSILFQDFQLLPILNNPDCLPTSIHDRNQLAGRQLLQAWPNPFAERTRIRFTGQGRALVQVFNGAGQLVATPANRDFPEGEHLLDWDSGNLPAGNYYIRLQMGAFQQVEMVVKIG
;
A
#
# COMPACT_ATOMS: atom_id res chain seq x y z
N GLY A 1 -23.97 -19.45 0.76
CA GLY A 1 -22.87 -20.14 0.07
C GLY A 1 -22.24 -21.18 0.97
N ASN A 2 -21.35 -22.02 0.44
CA ASN A 2 -20.55 -22.95 1.25
C ASN A 2 -19.31 -22.23 1.79
N TYR A 3 -19.06 -22.31 3.10
CA TYR A 3 -17.89 -21.74 3.76
C TYR A 3 -17.08 -22.89 4.40
N PRO A 4 -15.74 -22.82 4.39
CA PRO A 4 -14.91 -23.85 5.01
C PRO A 4 -15.14 -23.92 6.52
N ASP A 5 -15.26 -25.14 7.04
CA ASP A 5 -15.32 -25.41 8.49
C ASP A 5 -13.94 -25.22 9.14
N GLY A 6 -13.91 -24.90 10.43
CA GLY A 6 -12.65 -24.68 11.17
C GLY A 6 -11.93 -23.37 10.86
N ASN A 7 -12.55 -22.49 10.05
CA ASN A 7 -12.01 -21.19 9.69
C ASN A 7 -12.87 -20.06 10.31
N ARG A 8 -12.38 -19.49 11.41
CA ARG A 8 -13.10 -18.44 12.17
C ARG A 8 -13.36 -17.17 11.35
N LEU A 9 -12.50 -16.84 10.38
CA LEU A 9 -12.75 -15.69 9.49
C LEU A 9 -13.92 -16.00 8.55
N ALA A 10 -13.98 -17.21 8.00
CA ALA A 10 -15.08 -17.66 7.15
C ALA A 10 -16.42 -17.64 7.90
N GLU A 11 -16.45 -18.07 9.17
CA GLU A 11 -17.64 -18.03 10.02
C GLU A 11 -18.15 -16.60 10.25
N GLN A 12 -17.24 -15.65 10.52
CA GLN A 12 -17.59 -14.23 10.68
C GLN A 12 -18.14 -13.64 9.39
N LEU A 13 -17.47 -13.90 8.26
CA LEU A 13 -17.90 -13.41 6.94
C LEU A 13 -19.25 -14.00 6.51
N LYS A 14 -19.53 -15.26 6.86
CA LYS A 14 -20.85 -15.89 6.67
C LYS A 14 -21.95 -15.16 7.43
N ILE A 15 -21.68 -14.67 8.65
CA ILE A 15 -22.63 -13.85 9.40
C ILE A 15 -22.84 -12.51 8.68
N VAL A 16 -21.76 -11.85 8.26
CA VAL A 16 -21.84 -10.58 7.50
C VAL A 16 -22.70 -10.74 6.24
N ALA A 17 -22.48 -11.79 5.44
CA ALA A 17 -23.27 -12.06 4.23
C ALA A 17 -24.77 -12.20 4.55
N ARG A 18 -25.12 -12.86 5.66
CA ARG A 18 -26.52 -12.99 6.12
C ARG A 18 -27.11 -11.66 6.56
N LEU A 19 -26.34 -10.80 7.24
CA LEU A 19 -26.81 -9.47 7.64
C LEU A 19 -27.07 -8.59 6.42
N ILE A 20 -26.16 -8.60 5.45
CA ILE A 20 -26.30 -7.87 4.18
C ILE A 20 -27.53 -8.36 3.41
N SER A 21 -27.69 -9.67 3.26
CA SER A 21 -28.85 -10.28 2.57
C SER A 21 -30.18 -10.06 3.31
N GLY A 22 -30.14 -10.00 4.65
CA GLY A 22 -31.30 -9.68 5.49
C GLY A 22 -31.74 -8.21 5.41
N GLY A 23 -31.07 -7.37 4.61
CA GLY A 23 -31.46 -5.98 4.38
C GLY A 23 -30.93 -5.00 5.43
N LEU A 24 -29.94 -5.39 6.24
CA LEU A 24 -29.34 -4.50 7.21
C LEU A 24 -28.58 -3.37 6.50
N LYS A 25 -28.79 -2.12 6.94
CA LYS A 25 -28.22 -0.92 6.33
C LYS A 25 -26.90 -0.46 6.95
N THR A 26 -26.24 -1.33 7.72
CA THR A 26 -24.96 -1.02 8.35
C THR A 26 -23.89 -0.77 7.26
N PRO A 27 -23.20 0.38 7.26
CA PRO A 27 -22.29 0.75 6.18
C PRO A 27 -20.92 0.06 6.27
N ILE A 28 -20.49 -0.37 7.46
CA ILE A 28 -19.17 -0.96 7.70
C ILE A 28 -19.32 -2.18 8.61
N TYR A 29 -18.71 -3.29 8.21
CA TYR A 29 -18.55 -4.49 9.03
C TYR A 29 -17.06 -4.75 9.24
N MET A 30 -16.66 -4.97 10.48
CA MET A 30 -15.28 -5.34 10.81
C MET A 30 -15.25 -6.80 11.29
N VAL A 31 -14.36 -7.58 10.70
CA VAL A 31 -14.06 -8.96 11.09
C VAL A 31 -12.58 -9.08 11.35
N THR A 32 -12.17 -10.04 12.18
CA THR A 32 -10.77 -10.16 12.60
C THR A 32 -10.25 -11.57 12.43
N MET A 33 -9.01 -11.67 11.97
CA MET A 33 -8.22 -12.89 11.96
C MET A 33 -6.90 -12.61 12.68
N GLY A 34 -6.58 -13.43 13.69
CA GLY A 34 -5.33 -13.37 14.42
C GLY A 34 -4.30 -14.38 13.90
N GLY A 35 -3.21 -14.58 14.65
CA GLY A 35 -2.15 -15.55 14.35
C GLY A 35 -1.01 -14.99 13.51
N PHE A 36 -1.17 -13.81 12.91
CA PHE A 36 -0.12 -13.22 12.07
C PHE A 36 1.06 -12.68 12.87
N ASP A 37 0.97 -12.52 14.19
CA ASP A 37 2.03 -11.94 15.03
C ASP A 37 3.13 -12.95 15.45
N THR A 38 3.72 -13.59 14.46
CA THR A 38 4.83 -14.54 14.66
C THR A 38 6.17 -13.85 14.44
N HIS A 39 7.19 -14.23 15.23
CA HIS A 39 8.56 -13.67 15.15
C HIS A 39 9.61 -14.71 14.79
N ASP A 40 9.22 -15.97 14.69
CA ASP A 40 10.06 -17.13 14.43
C ASP A 40 9.31 -18.16 13.58
N ASN A 41 10.05 -19.05 12.92
CA ASN A 41 9.51 -20.22 12.21
C ASN A 41 8.33 -19.94 11.27
N GLN A 42 8.32 -18.77 10.61
CA GLN A 42 7.24 -18.37 9.69
C GLN A 42 7.17 -19.27 8.47
N VAL A 43 8.32 -19.82 8.06
CA VAL A 43 8.49 -20.75 6.94
C VAL A 43 9.11 -22.06 7.41
N VAL A 44 8.91 -23.13 6.63
CA VAL A 44 9.58 -24.42 6.87
C VAL A 44 10.76 -24.56 5.91
N GLY A 45 11.98 -24.49 6.44
CA GLY A 45 13.20 -24.49 5.65
C GLY A 45 13.32 -23.21 4.82
N ASP A 46 13.51 -23.35 3.51
CA ASP A 46 13.57 -22.27 2.52
C ASP A 46 12.28 -22.12 1.71
N ASN A 47 11.20 -22.82 2.09
CA ASN A 47 9.97 -22.87 1.30
C ASN A 47 8.91 -21.88 1.84
N PRO A 48 8.64 -20.76 1.14
CA PRO A 48 7.67 -19.76 1.59
C PRO A 48 6.21 -20.21 1.47
N ALA A 49 5.94 -21.32 0.78
CA ALA A 49 4.59 -21.88 0.65
C ALA A 49 4.24 -22.85 1.81
N LYS A 50 5.13 -22.99 2.80
CA LYS A 50 4.93 -23.83 3.99
C LYS A 50 5.23 -23.02 5.25
N GLY A 51 4.67 -23.45 6.38
CA GLY A 51 4.83 -22.78 7.68
C GLY A 51 3.57 -22.06 8.10
N GLU A 52 3.60 -21.50 9.32
CA GLU A 52 2.43 -20.88 9.95
C GLU A 52 1.89 -19.72 9.12
N HIS A 53 2.77 -18.88 8.56
CA HIS A 53 2.35 -17.73 7.76
C HIS A 53 1.62 -18.16 6.48
N ALA A 54 2.12 -19.20 5.79
CA ALA A 54 1.47 -19.74 4.60
C ALA A 54 0.09 -20.35 4.92
N VAL A 55 -0.04 -21.04 6.06
CA VAL A 55 -1.34 -21.58 6.53
C VAL A 55 -2.34 -20.45 6.78
N LEU A 56 -1.91 -19.37 7.45
CA LEU A 56 -2.78 -18.22 7.73
C LEU A 56 -3.21 -17.50 6.44
N LEU A 57 -2.31 -17.31 5.48
CA LEU A 57 -2.66 -16.76 4.17
C LEU A 57 -3.66 -17.64 3.41
N GLY A 58 -3.50 -18.97 3.48
CA GLY A 58 -4.46 -19.93 2.93
C GLY A 58 -5.85 -19.79 3.55
N LEU A 59 -5.95 -19.76 4.88
CA LEU A 59 -7.22 -19.56 5.58
C LEU A 59 -7.87 -18.22 5.23
N MET A 60 -7.10 -17.14 5.13
CA MET A 60 -7.61 -15.84 4.69
C MET A 60 -8.16 -15.91 3.26
N SER A 61 -7.41 -16.52 2.34
CA SER A 61 -7.79 -16.68 0.92
C SER A 61 -9.09 -17.48 0.76
N GLU A 62 -9.22 -18.61 1.46
CA GLU A 62 -10.42 -19.45 1.41
C GLU A 62 -11.65 -18.72 1.96
N ALA A 63 -11.51 -18.02 3.08
CA ALA A 63 -12.60 -17.27 3.71
C ALA A 63 -13.10 -16.12 2.82
N ILE A 64 -12.18 -15.33 2.25
CA ILE A 64 -12.52 -14.23 1.33
C ILE A 64 -13.16 -14.78 0.06
N SER A 65 -12.60 -15.84 -0.53
CA SER A 65 -13.15 -16.46 -1.74
C SER A 65 -14.58 -16.98 -1.54
N ALA A 66 -14.85 -17.61 -0.40
CA ALA A 66 -16.19 -18.07 -0.05
C ALA A 66 -17.17 -16.91 0.14
N PHE A 67 -16.71 -15.83 0.79
CA PHE A 67 -17.52 -14.63 1.01
C PHE A 67 -17.90 -13.92 -0.29
N VAL A 68 -16.92 -13.63 -1.16
CA VAL A 68 -17.15 -12.95 -2.44
C VAL A 68 -18.15 -13.75 -3.28
N ARG A 69 -17.95 -15.07 -3.41
CA ARG A 69 -18.88 -15.94 -4.12
C ARG A 69 -20.29 -15.93 -3.53
N ASP A 70 -20.42 -15.89 -2.21
CA ASP A 70 -21.74 -15.86 -1.59
C ASP A 70 -22.45 -14.53 -1.84
N ILE A 71 -21.75 -13.42 -1.73
CA ILE A 71 -22.28 -12.09 -2.03
C ILE A 71 -22.74 -11.98 -3.50
N GLU A 72 -22.00 -12.57 -4.43
CA GLU A 72 -22.42 -12.70 -5.84
C GLU A 72 -23.72 -13.51 -5.97
N LEU A 73 -23.79 -14.69 -5.36
CA LEU A 73 -24.99 -15.54 -5.39
C LEU A 73 -26.22 -14.87 -4.75
N LEU A 74 -25.99 -14.01 -3.76
CA LEU A 74 -27.03 -13.24 -3.09
C LEU A 74 -27.43 -11.97 -3.87
N GLY A 75 -26.81 -11.69 -5.02
CA GLY A 75 -27.13 -10.53 -5.86
C GLY A 75 -26.69 -9.20 -5.25
N HIS A 76 -25.56 -9.20 -4.52
CA HIS A 76 -25.06 -8.03 -3.79
C HIS A 76 -23.63 -7.64 -4.15
N ALA A 77 -23.04 -8.24 -5.18
CA ALA A 77 -21.65 -8.01 -5.56
C ALA A 77 -21.32 -6.55 -5.91
N GLU A 78 -22.24 -5.83 -6.56
CA GLU A 78 -22.04 -4.42 -6.93
C GLU A 78 -22.05 -3.45 -5.73
N ARG A 79 -22.60 -3.88 -4.57
CA ARG A 79 -22.78 -3.02 -3.40
C ARG A 79 -21.94 -3.43 -2.18
N VAL A 80 -20.97 -4.32 -2.38
CA VAL A 80 -20.08 -4.80 -1.32
C VAL A 80 -18.63 -4.72 -1.79
N LEU A 81 -17.84 -3.99 -1.01
CA LEU A 81 -16.40 -3.86 -1.15
C LEU A 81 -15.74 -4.37 0.13
N GLY A 82 -14.68 -5.16 -0.01
CA GLY A 82 -13.85 -5.60 1.11
C GLY A 82 -12.42 -5.05 0.99
N MET A 83 -11.81 -4.77 2.14
CA MET A 83 -10.38 -4.49 2.23
C MET A 83 -9.77 -5.15 3.46
N THR A 84 -8.50 -5.53 3.37
CA THR A 84 -7.70 -5.94 4.53
C THR A 84 -6.90 -4.76 5.06
N PHE A 85 -6.70 -4.69 6.36
CA PHE A 85 -5.69 -3.82 6.96
C PHE A 85 -4.97 -4.57 8.09
N SER A 86 -3.79 -4.07 8.44
CA SER A 86 -2.95 -4.59 9.53
C SER A 86 -2.32 -3.41 10.28
N GLU A 87 -2.06 -3.58 11.58
CA GLU A 87 -1.39 -2.58 12.41
C GLU A 87 0.12 -2.51 12.15
N PHE A 88 0.68 -3.58 11.57
CA PHE A 88 2.09 -3.69 11.22
C PHE A 88 2.29 -4.44 9.90
N GLY A 89 3.41 -4.14 9.24
CA GLY A 89 3.97 -4.96 8.17
C GLY A 89 5.08 -5.87 8.67
N ARG A 90 5.90 -6.40 7.76
CA ARG A 90 7.07 -7.23 8.11
C ARG A 90 8.37 -6.63 7.58
N ARG A 91 9.45 -6.83 8.33
CA ARG A 91 10.80 -6.46 7.89
C ARG A 91 11.19 -7.27 6.65
N ILE A 92 12.09 -6.70 5.84
CA ILE A 92 12.46 -7.29 4.54
C ILE A 92 13.18 -8.64 4.70
N LYS A 93 13.96 -8.80 5.77
CA LYS A 93 14.87 -9.93 5.96
C LYS A 93 14.56 -10.67 7.25
N SER A 94 14.64 -12.00 7.18
CA SER A 94 14.49 -12.88 8.33
C SER A 94 15.55 -12.57 9.40
N ASN A 95 15.13 -12.66 10.67
CA ASN A 95 16.02 -12.73 11.82
C ASN A 95 16.61 -14.16 11.95
N ASP A 96 17.47 -14.36 12.95
CA ASP A 96 18.15 -15.63 13.22
C ASP A 96 17.21 -16.77 13.67
N SER A 97 15.93 -16.46 13.92
CA SER A 97 14.88 -17.42 14.33
C SER A 97 13.98 -17.87 13.17
N PHE A 98 14.38 -17.65 11.91
CA PHE A 98 13.57 -17.99 10.72
C PHE A 98 12.20 -17.29 10.68
N GLY A 99 12.10 -16.10 11.26
CA GLY A 99 10.93 -15.23 11.20
C GLY A 99 11.31 -13.77 10.91
N THR A 100 10.33 -12.88 10.90
CA THR A 100 10.53 -11.45 10.62
C THR A 100 9.89 -10.60 11.71
N ASP A 101 10.55 -9.52 12.10
CA ASP A 101 9.99 -8.55 13.03
C ASP A 101 8.96 -7.63 12.36
N HIS A 102 8.29 -6.80 13.17
CA HIS A 102 7.34 -5.80 12.70
C HIS A 102 8.03 -4.77 11.81
N GLY A 103 7.47 -4.56 10.62
CA GLY A 103 7.88 -3.56 9.65
C GLY A 103 6.81 -2.49 9.42
N ALA A 104 7.16 -1.49 8.63
CA ALA A 104 6.34 -0.30 8.37
C ALA A 104 5.48 -0.39 7.10
N ALA A 105 5.70 -1.40 6.25
CA ALA A 105 4.99 -1.55 4.97
C ALA A 105 4.45 -2.97 4.81
N ALA A 106 3.25 -3.09 4.25
CA ALA A 106 2.54 -4.33 4.00
C ALA A 106 1.70 -4.24 2.73
N PRO A 107 1.45 -5.36 2.03
CA PRO A 107 0.42 -5.39 1.00
C PRO A 107 -0.97 -5.23 1.65
N MET A 108 -1.86 -4.50 0.96
CA MET A 108 -3.29 -4.44 1.28
C MET A 108 -4.08 -5.11 0.14
N PHE A 109 -4.97 -6.02 0.48
CA PHE A 109 -5.91 -6.61 -0.47
C PHE A 109 -7.21 -5.82 -0.45
N VAL A 110 -7.65 -5.34 -1.62
CA VAL A 110 -9.00 -4.79 -1.83
C VAL A 110 -9.71 -5.72 -2.82
N PHE A 111 -10.95 -6.09 -2.53
CA PHE A 111 -11.66 -7.13 -3.29
C PHE A 111 -13.16 -6.85 -3.38
N GLY A 112 -13.78 -7.35 -4.45
CA GLY A 112 -15.20 -7.15 -4.78
C GLY A 112 -15.36 -6.81 -6.25
N GLN A 113 -16.58 -6.91 -6.78
CA GLN A 113 -16.89 -6.57 -8.18
C GLN A 113 -16.52 -5.12 -8.56
N PRO A 114 -16.66 -4.11 -7.68
CA PRO A 114 -16.31 -2.72 -8.02
C PRO A 114 -14.81 -2.44 -8.11
N VAL A 115 -13.93 -3.41 -7.81
CA VAL A 115 -12.47 -3.20 -7.75
C VAL A 115 -11.85 -3.32 -9.14
N GLU A 116 -10.96 -2.38 -9.50
CA GLU A 116 -10.07 -2.51 -10.64
C GLU A 116 -9.01 -3.58 -10.33
N GLY A 117 -9.01 -4.66 -11.10
CA GLY A 117 -8.21 -5.84 -10.81
C GLY A 117 -6.74 -5.63 -11.16
N GLY A 118 -5.84 -6.12 -10.30
CA GLY A 118 -4.40 -6.10 -10.59
C GLY A 118 -3.57 -5.88 -9.33
N VAL A 119 -2.29 -5.56 -9.55
CA VAL A 119 -1.37 -5.11 -8.50
C VAL A 119 -1.11 -3.62 -8.71
N LEU A 120 -1.47 -2.81 -7.73
CA LEU A 120 -1.14 -1.39 -7.71
C LEU A 120 0.19 -1.19 -6.97
N GLY A 121 1.15 -0.57 -7.66
CA GLY A 121 2.51 -0.39 -7.17
C GLY A 121 3.51 -1.35 -7.80
N ASP A 122 4.77 -1.10 -7.50
CA ASP A 122 5.90 -1.86 -8.01
C ASP A 122 6.30 -2.97 -7.03
N THR A 123 6.91 -4.03 -7.55
CA THR A 123 7.56 -5.01 -6.67
C THR A 123 8.82 -4.35 -6.09
N PRO A 124 9.03 -4.39 -4.76
CA PRO A 124 10.19 -3.72 -4.17
C PRO A 124 11.48 -4.46 -4.51
N ASP A 125 12.48 -3.71 -4.97
CA ASP A 125 13.85 -4.22 -5.08
C ASP A 125 14.49 -4.30 -3.68
N ILE A 126 14.89 -5.51 -3.29
CA ILE A 126 15.56 -5.76 -2.02
C ILE A 126 17.07 -5.59 -2.21
N PRO A 127 17.72 -4.60 -1.57
CA PRO A 127 19.13 -4.38 -1.77
C PRO A 127 19.96 -5.48 -1.09
N ALA A 128 21.08 -5.86 -1.71
CA ALA A 128 21.94 -6.94 -1.20
C ALA A 128 22.52 -6.66 0.20
N ASN A 129 22.61 -5.40 0.59
CA ASN A 129 23.08 -4.95 1.90
C ASN A 129 21.94 -4.76 2.92
N ALA A 130 20.70 -5.19 2.63
CA ALA A 130 19.58 -5.06 3.57
C ALA A 130 19.87 -5.79 4.90
N GLY A 131 19.67 -5.05 5.99
CA GLY A 131 19.66 -5.55 7.36
C GLY A 131 18.34 -6.20 7.75
N TRP A 132 18.34 -6.96 8.84
CA TRP A 132 17.12 -7.54 9.43
C TRP A 132 16.16 -6.46 9.98
N ASN A 133 16.67 -5.26 10.26
CA ASN A 133 15.91 -4.12 10.74
C ASN A 133 15.43 -3.17 9.63
N ASP A 134 15.72 -3.45 8.36
CA ASP A 134 15.30 -2.60 7.25
C ASP A 134 13.83 -2.84 6.86
N ASN A 135 13.16 -1.76 6.45
CA ASN A 135 11.79 -1.76 5.96
C ASN A 135 11.73 -1.76 4.44
N VAL A 136 10.69 -2.40 3.89
CA VAL A 136 10.29 -2.16 2.49
C VAL A 136 9.95 -0.68 2.35
N ALA A 137 10.48 -0.05 1.31
CA ALA A 137 10.20 1.35 1.05
C ALA A 137 8.71 1.57 0.80
N MET A 138 8.12 2.54 1.50
CA MET A 138 6.70 2.82 1.38
C MET A 138 6.39 3.49 0.05
N GLN A 139 5.69 2.76 -0.82
CA GLN A 139 5.23 3.27 -2.11
C GLN A 139 3.89 3.97 -2.06
N PHE A 140 3.02 3.66 -1.11
CA PHE A 140 1.74 4.33 -0.93
C PHE A 140 1.51 4.50 0.56
N ASP A 141 1.08 5.69 0.97
CA ASP A 141 0.63 5.91 2.33
C ASP A 141 -0.73 5.22 2.49
N PHE A 142 -1.02 4.62 3.66
CA PHE A 142 -2.31 3.97 3.89
C PHE A 142 -3.46 4.98 3.68
N ARG A 143 -3.26 6.27 3.97
CA ARG A 143 -4.23 7.33 3.73
C ARG A 143 -4.60 7.46 2.26
N SER A 144 -3.71 7.10 1.33
CA SER A 144 -4.02 7.04 -0.09
C SER A 144 -5.11 5.99 -0.38
N VAL A 145 -5.04 4.81 0.24
CA VAL A 145 -6.08 3.78 0.10
C VAL A 145 -7.38 4.19 0.79
N TYR A 146 -7.30 4.63 2.04
CA TYR A 146 -8.48 4.98 2.85
C TYR A 146 -9.20 6.20 2.27
N GLY A 147 -8.45 7.23 1.87
CA GLY A 147 -8.98 8.42 1.23
C GLY A 147 -9.65 8.11 -0.10
N THR A 148 -9.07 7.19 -0.90
CA THR A 148 -9.69 6.70 -2.14
C THR A 148 -11.03 6.05 -1.84
N LEU A 149 -11.10 5.10 -0.91
CA LEU A 149 -12.38 4.44 -0.61
C LEU A 149 -13.40 5.40 0.01
N LEU A 150 -13.00 6.31 0.89
CA LEU A 150 -13.91 7.32 1.42
C LEU A 150 -14.47 8.22 0.31
N LYS A 151 -13.64 8.65 -0.64
CA LYS A 151 -14.08 9.48 -1.75
C LYS A 151 -14.95 8.70 -2.74
N ASP A 152 -14.46 7.56 -3.19
CA ASP A 152 -14.98 6.91 -4.39
C ASP A 152 -16.09 5.91 -4.07
N TRP A 153 -16.06 5.30 -2.89
CA TRP A 153 -17.10 4.37 -2.41
C TRP A 153 -18.14 5.06 -1.53
N PHE A 154 -17.71 5.93 -0.62
CA PHE A 154 -18.61 6.64 0.30
C PHE A 154 -18.99 8.05 -0.17
N CYS A 155 -18.46 8.52 -1.29
CA CYS A 155 -18.77 9.84 -1.86
C CYS A 155 -18.49 11.00 -0.90
N VAL A 156 -17.48 10.84 -0.04
CA VAL A 156 -17.04 11.87 0.89
C VAL A 156 -16.43 13.03 0.09
N PRO A 157 -16.87 14.29 0.31
CA PRO A 157 -16.29 15.46 -0.34
C PRO A 157 -14.79 15.59 -0.09
N GLU A 158 -14.05 16.05 -1.10
CA GLU A 158 -12.60 16.16 -1.00
C GLU A 158 -12.13 17.13 0.09
N GLU A 159 -12.90 18.20 0.32
CA GLU A 159 -12.66 19.16 1.39
C GLU A 159 -12.67 18.52 2.78
N ASP A 160 -13.58 17.58 3.01
CA ASP A 160 -13.67 16.82 4.26
C ASP A 160 -12.48 15.87 4.40
N LEU A 161 -12.08 15.21 3.31
CA LEU A 161 -10.90 14.32 3.31
C LEU A 161 -9.61 15.08 3.63
N GLN A 162 -9.42 16.28 3.06
CA GLN A 162 -8.26 17.10 3.34
C GLN A 162 -8.22 17.59 4.79
N SER A 163 -9.39 17.75 5.43
CA SER A 163 -9.51 18.10 6.85
C SER A 163 -9.20 16.91 7.78
N ILE A 164 -9.65 15.70 7.41
CA ILE A 164 -9.59 14.51 8.26
C ILE A 164 -8.26 13.74 8.10
N LEU A 165 -7.77 13.59 6.87
CA LEU A 165 -6.59 12.77 6.54
C LEU A 165 -5.32 13.59 6.31
N PHE A 166 -5.43 14.92 6.34
CA PHE A 166 -4.38 15.89 6.00
C PHE A 166 -3.96 15.86 4.51
N GLN A 167 -3.27 16.89 4.02
CA GLN A 167 -3.13 17.16 2.58
C GLN A 167 -2.01 16.38 1.85
N ASP A 168 -1.40 15.38 2.48
CA ASP A 168 -0.18 14.71 2.01
C ASP A 168 -0.41 13.28 1.52
N PHE A 169 -1.56 13.02 0.88
CA PHE A 169 -1.87 11.74 0.21
C PHE A 169 -2.52 11.98 -1.16
N GLN A 170 -2.51 10.95 -1.99
CA GLN A 170 -3.11 10.95 -3.31
C GLN A 170 -4.19 9.88 -3.43
N LEU A 171 -5.14 10.12 -4.32
CA LEU A 171 -6.16 9.14 -4.67
C LEU A 171 -5.58 8.12 -5.65
N LEU A 172 -6.06 6.88 -5.56
CA LEU A 172 -5.54 5.72 -6.26
C LEU A 172 -6.61 5.12 -7.19
N PRO A 173 -6.25 4.52 -8.32
CA PRO A 173 -7.20 3.86 -9.23
C PRO A 173 -7.65 2.49 -8.69
N ILE A 174 -8.38 2.48 -7.57
CA ILE A 174 -8.79 1.22 -6.92
C ILE A 174 -10.14 0.71 -7.44
N LEU A 175 -11.06 1.60 -7.84
CA LEU A 175 -12.43 1.24 -8.20
C LEU A 175 -12.72 1.47 -9.69
N ASN A 176 -13.45 0.54 -10.30
CA ASN A 176 -13.97 0.64 -11.65
C ASN A 176 -15.12 1.65 -11.66
N ASN A 177 -14.95 2.76 -12.38
CA ASN A 177 -16.01 3.73 -12.65
C ASN A 177 -16.74 4.23 -11.39
N PRO A 178 -16.07 4.93 -10.47
CA PRO A 178 -16.72 5.41 -9.27
C PRO A 178 -17.77 6.45 -9.66
N ASP A 179 -19.03 6.18 -9.29
CA ASP A 179 -20.18 7.09 -9.51
C ASP A 179 -19.94 8.51 -8.96
N CYS A 180 -18.92 8.64 -8.10
CA CYS A 180 -18.54 9.86 -7.41
C CYS A 180 -17.28 10.56 -7.98
N LEU A 181 -16.67 10.07 -9.08
CA LEU A 181 -15.65 10.82 -9.85
C LEU A 181 -16.09 11.15 -11.28
N PRO A 182 -15.63 12.30 -11.83
CA PRO A 182 -15.52 12.46 -13.27
C PRO A 182 -14.42 11.52 -13.81
N THR A 183 -14.74 10.80 -14.87
CA THR A 183 -13.95 9.73 -15.55
C THR A 183 -12.50 10.09 -15.94
N SER A 184 -12.07 11.36 -15.84
CA SER A 184 -10.77 11.84 -16.35
C SER A 184 -9.54 11.49 -15.50
N ILE A 185 -9.73 11.11 -14.22
CA ILE A 185 -8.60 10.73 -13.33
C ILE A 185 -8.18 9.28 -13.56
N HIS A 186 -9.14 8.39 -13.91
CA HIS A 186 -8.88 6.97 -14.07
C HIS A 186 -7.98 6.67 -15.28
N ASP A 187 -8.18 7.36 -16.40
CA ASP A 187 -7.43 7.17 -17.66
C ASP A 187 -5.96 7.59 -17.57
N ARG A 188 -5.64 8.57 -16.71
CA ARG A 188 -4.24 9.00 -16.52
C ARG A 188 -3.39 7.96 -15.78
N ASN A 189 -4.01 7.07 -15.02
CA ASN A 189 -3.32 6.16 -14.12
C ASN A 189 -2.81 4.88 -14.80
N GLN A 190 -3.45 4.45 -15.90
CA GLN A 190 -3.02 3.27 -16.66
C GLN A 190 -1.75 3.50 -17.52
N LEU A 191 -1.23 4.74 -17.59
CA LEU A 191 -0.03 5.10 -18.37
C LEU A 191 1.27 5.13 -17.53
N ALA A 192 1.25 4.61 -16.30
CA ALA A 192 2.41 4.58 -15.39
C ALA A 192 3.47 3.56 -15.84
N GLY A 193 4.20 3.91 -16.91
CA GLY A 193 5.39 3.21 -17.42
C GLY A 193 6.56 4.15 -17.70
N ARG A 194 6.50 5.41 -17.23
CA ARG A 194 7.60 6.37 -17.33
C ARG A 194 8.32 6.43 -16.00
N GLN A 195 9.61 6.10 -15.97
CA GLN A 195 10.49 6.42 -14.83
C GLN A 195 10.65 7.94 -14.80
N LEU A 196 9.81 8.62 -14.01
CA LEU A 196 9.83 10.06 -13.87
C LEU A 196 10.90 10.44 -12.86
N LEU A 197 11.04 9.70 -11.78
CA LEU A 197 12.00 9.96 -10.71
C LEU A 197 13.37 9.30 -10.96
N GLN A 198 14.45 10.07 -10.83
CA GLN A 198 15.81 9.56 -10.81
C GLN A 198 16.67 10.40 -9.86
N ALA A 199 17.76 9.84 -9.35
CA ALA A 199 18.72 10.57 -8.52
C ALA A 199 20.17 10.28 -8.91
N TRP A 200 20.99 11.32 -9.01
CA TRP A 200 22.43 11.18 -9.28
C TRP A 200 23.30 12.27 -8.61
N PRO A 201 24.54 11.95 -8.21
CA PRO A 201 25.15 10.62 -8.22
C PRO A 201 24.42 9.65 -7.28
N ASN A 202 24.52 8.35 -7.58
CA ASN A 202 24.05 7.26 -6.73
C ASN A 202 24.97 6.05 -6.96
N PRO A 203 25.84 5.65 -6.00
CA PRO A 203 25.95 6.19 -4.65
C PRO A 203 26.45 7.64 -4.58
N PHE A 204 26.22 8.33 -3.46
CA PHE A 204 26.62 9.73 -3.23
C PHE A 204 27.25 9.96 -1.85
N ALA A 205 28.13 10.96 -1.71
CA ALA A 205 28.75 11.30 -0.42
C ALA A 205 27.87 12.26 0.39
N GLU A 206 27.85 13.54 0.03
CA GLU A 206 27.06 14.54 0.78
C GLU A 206 25.75 14.89 0.08
N ARG A 207 25.78 15.03 -1.26
CA ARG A 207 24.69 15.55 -2.06
C ARG A 207 24.33 14.63 -3.22
N THR A 208 23.05 14.49 -3.49
CA THR A 208 22.52 13.92 -4.75
C THR A 208 21.48 14.87 -5.34
N ARG A 209 21.32 14.83 -6.66
CA ARG A 209 20.34 15.62 -7.40
C ARG A 209 19.17 14.72 -7.78
N ILE A 210 17.98 15.14 -7.39
CA ILE A 210 16.71 14.50 -7.67
C ILE A 210 16.14 15.12 -8.94
N ARG A 211 15.95 14.31 -9.97
CA ARG A 211 15.23 14.68 -11.19
C ARG A 211 13.85 14.08 -11.18
N PHE A 212 12.87 14.88 -11.57
CA PHE A 212 11.58 14.36 -11.99
C PHE A 212 10.94 15.16 -13.12
N THR A 213 10.08 14.51 -13.91
CA THR A 213 9.34 15.16 -15.01
C THR A 213 7.85 15.14 -14.71
N GLY A 214 7.18 16.28 -14.87
CA GLY A 214 5.73 16.37 -14.70
C GLY A 214 5.22 17.78 -14.50
N GLN A 215 3.95 17.90 -14.11
CA GLN A 215 3.27 19.16 -13.85
C GLN A 215 2.32 19.05 -12.65
N GLY A 216 2.09 20.16 -11.96
CA GLY A 216 1.18 20.26 -10.82
C GLY A 216 1.89 20.12 -9.48
N ARG A 217 1.12 19.85 -8.42
CA ARG A 217 1.64 19.73 -7.06
C ARG A 217 2.51 18.49 -6.90
N ALA A 218 3.75 18.68 -6.45
CA ALA A 218 4.68 17.60 -6.13
C ALA A 218 5.08 17.63 -4.67
N LEU A 219 5.02 16.46 -4.02
CA LEU A 219 5.59 16.18 -2.72
C LEU A 219 6.79 15.23 -2.92
N VAL A 220 7.98 15.72 -2.61
CA VAL A 220 9.23 14.96 -2.62
C VAL A 220 9.69 14.78 -1.18
N GLN A 221 9.82 13.53 -0.77
CA GLN A 221 10.19 13.13 0.59
C GLN A 221 11.35 12.16 0.54
N VAL A 222 12.16 12.12 1.60
CA VAL A 222 13.27 11.18 1.75
C VAL A 222 13.12 10.42 3.05
N PHE A 223 13.19 9.09 2.95
CA PHE A 223 13.10 8.17 4.09
C PHE A 223 14.41 7.41 4.27
N ASN A 224 14.74 7.04 5.51
CA ASN A 224 15.88 6.14 5.79
C ASN A 224 15.48 4.65 5.71
N GLY A 225 16.44 3.73 5.86
CA GLY A 225 16.21 2.28 5.89
C GLY A 225 15.18 1.80 6.92
N ALA A 226 15.00 2.55 8.01
CA ALA A 226 13.99 2.28 9.03
C ALA A 226 12.60 2.85 8.68
N GLY A 227 12.42 3.47 7.51
CA GLY A 227 11.14 4.06 7.07
C GLY A 227 10.82 5.42 7.70
N GLN A 228 11.79 6.07 8.36
CA GLN A 228 11.58 7.37 9.00
C GLN A 228 11.78 8.49 7.97
N LEU A 229 10.88 9.46 7.93
CA LEU A 229 11.02 10.67 7.12
C LEU A 229 12.20 11.52 7.64
N VAL A 230 13.21 11.75 6.80
CA VAL A 230 14.41 12.52 7.15
C VAL A 230 14.50 13.87 6.42
N ALA A 231 13.81 14.04 5.29
CA ALA A 231 13.76 15.31 4.57
C ALA A 231 12.51 15.43 3.68
N THR A 232 12.12 16.67 3.39
CA THR A 232 11.07 17.01 2.40
C THR A 232 11.63 18.01 1.39
N PRO A 233 12.42 17.59 0.37
CA PRO A 233 13.00 18.50 -0.61
C PRO A 233 12.00 19.39 -1.35
N ALA A 234 10.74 18.96 -1.51
CA ALA A 234 9.68 19.78 -2.09
C ALA A 234 8.29 19.41 -1.58
N ASN A 235 7.43 20.42 -1.43
CA ASN A 235 5.98 20.30 -1.27
C ASN A 235 5.33 21.55 -1.89
N ARG A 236 5.26 21.60 -3.22
CA ARG A 236 4.84 22.79 -3.98
C ARG A 236 4.41 22.43 -5.40
N ASP A 237 3.78 23.39 -6.08
CA ASP A 237 3.43 23.28 -7.50
C ASP A 237 4.65 23.47 -8.41
N PHE A 238 4.71 22.67 -9.46
CA PHE A 238 5.72 22.73 -10.51
C PHE A 238 5.05 22.90 -11.89
N PRO A 239 5.61 23.73 -12.78
CA PRO A 239 5.12 23.84 -14.16
C PRO A 239 5.40 22.55 -14.93
N GLU A 240 4.78 22.40 -16.10
CA GLU A 240 5.08 21.27 -16.98
C GLU A 240 6.55 21.28 -17.43
N GLY A 241 7.26 20.18 -17.20
CA GLY A 241 8.63 20.00 -17.64
C GLY A 241 9.46 19.06 -16.76
N GLU A 242 10.76 19.04 -17.01
CA GLU A 242 11.76 18.39 -16.16
C GLU A 242 12.18 19.35 -15.04
N HIS A 243 12.28 18.82 -13.82
CA HIS A 243 12.64 19.55 -12.61
C HIS A 243 13.82 18.90 -11.93
N LEU A 244 14.69 19.73 -11.35
CA LEU A 244 15.86 19.30 -10.60
C LEU A 244 15.80 19.89 -9.20
N LEU A 245 15.95 19.05 -8.18
CA LEU A 245 16.11 19.43 -6.79
C LEU A 245 17.44 18.90 -6.30
N ASP A 246 18.16 19.69 -5.50
CA ASP A 246 19.33 19.19 -4.80
C ASP A 246 18.90 18.72 -3.41
N TRP A 247 19.32 17.51 -3.03
CA TRP A 247 19.19 17.02 -1.66
C TRP A 247 20.58 16.86 -1.04
N ASP A 248 20.81 17.63 0.01
CA ASP A 248 22.00 17.54 0.85
C ASP A 248 21.67 16.70 2.09
N SER A 249 22.40 15.60 2.26
CA SER A 249 22.19 14.67 3.36
C SER A 249 22.80 15.16 4.68
N GLY A 250 23.65 16.19 4.66
CA GLY A 250 24.35 16.69 5.83
C GLY A 250 24.98 15.57 6.67
N ASN A 251 24.68 15.55 7.97
CA ASN A 251 25.24 14.59 8.94
C ASN A 251 24.50 13.25 9.03
N LEU A 252 23.60 12.95 8.08
CA LEU A 252 22.93 11.65 8.06
C LEU A 252 23.97 10.52 7.90
N PRO A 253 23.80 9.35 8.55
CA PRO A 253 24.76 8.26 8.44
C PRO A 253 24.83 7.67 7.02
N ALA A 254 25.94 7.01 6.68
CA ALA A 254 26.01 6.20 5.46
C ALA A 254 24.95 5.08 5.51
N GLY A 255 24.35 4.76 4.37
CA GLY A 255 23.28 3.77 4.29
C GLY A 255 22.31 4.00 3.14
N ASN A 256 21.25 3.19 3.13
CA ASN A 256 20.20 3.26 2.12
C ASN A 256 19.15 4.31 2.50
N TYR A 257 18.75 5.10 1.51
CA TYR A 257 17.68 6.09 1.59
C TYR A 257 16.72 5.91 0.42
N TYR A 258 15.48 6.34 0.61
CA TYR A 258 14.41 6.21 -0.37
C TYR A 258 13.80 7.57 -0.65
N ILE A 259 13.95 8.04 -1.87
CA ILE A 259 13.31 9.27 -2.35
C ILE A 259 11.94 8.87 -2.88
N ARG A 260 10.89 9.44 -2.30
CA ARG A 260 9.50 9.27 -2.74
C ARG A 260 9.03 10.54 -3.43
N LEU A 261 8.57 10.39 -4.67
CA LEU A 261 7.87 11.44 -5.41
C LEU A 261 6.38 11.10 -5.47
N GLN A 262 5.55 12.03 -5.05
CA GLN A 262 4.11 12.00 -5.23
C GLN A 262 3.69 13.22 -6.05
N MET A 263 3.04 13.00 -7.20
CA MET A 263 2.57 14.05 -8.09
C MET A 263 1.24 13.64 -8.74
N GLY A 264 0.15 14.27 -8.31
CA GLY A 264 -1.20 13.79 -8.64
C GLY A 264 -1.38 12.35 -8.19
N ALA A 265 -1.89 11.49 -9.06
CA ALA A 265 -2.05 10.06 -8.79
C ALA A 265 -0.76 9.24 -9.02
N PHE A 266 0.29 9.83 -9.59
CA PHE A 266 1.56 9.15 -9.79
C PHE A 266 2.40 9.17 -8.53
N GLN A 267 2.93 8.00 -8.16
CA GLN A 267 3.90 7.86 -7.10
C GLN A 267 5.05 6.97 -7.55
N GLN A 268 6.27 7.38 -7.23
CA GLN A 268 7.49 6.60 -7.49
C GLN A 268 8.42 6.69 -6.30
N VAL A 269 9.18 5.62 -6.09
CA VAL A 269 10.22 5.55 -5.09
C VAL A 269 11.53 5.16 -5.76
N GLU A 270 12.57 5.93 -5.52
CA GLU A 270 13.93 5.66 -6.00
C GLU A 270 14.85 5.43 -4.80
N MET A 271 15.59 4.33 -4.80
CA MET A 271 16.59 4.04 -3.77
C MET A 271 17.91 4.75 -4.08
N VAL A 272 18.48 5.41 -3.08
CA VAL A 272 19.81 6.00 -3.15
C VAL A 272 20.70 5.55 -2.00
N VAL A 273 21.99 5.40 -2.28
CA VAL A 273 22.97 4.93 -1.30
C VAL A 273 23.90 6.07 -0.92
N LYS A 274 23.89 6.45 0.36
CA LYS A 274 24.89 7.37 0.92
C LYS A 274 26.17 6.60 1.29
N ILE A 275 27.29 7.04 0.73
CA ILE A 275 28.64 6.61 1.11
C ILE A 275 29.26 7.66 2.03
N GLY A 276 30.17 7.22 2.90
CA GLY A 276 30.88 8.08 3.86
C GLY A 276 31.85 9.05 3.21
#